data_AF-A0A972D6I5-F1
#
_entry.id   AF-A0A972D6I5-F1
#
_cell.length_a   1.000
_cell.length_b   1.000
_cell.length_c   1.000
_cell.angle_alpha   90.00
_cell.angle_beta   90.00
_cell.angle_gamma   90.00
#
_symmetry.space_group_name_H-M   'P 1'
#
loop_
_entity.id
_entity.type
_entity.pdbx_description
1 polymer ?
#
loop_
_entity_poly.entity_id
_entity_poly.type
_entity_poly.pdbx_seq_one_letter_code
_entity_poly.pdbx_strand_id
1 'polypeptide(L)'
;MKGEEIRGLLATILFSAFTVIAVFFLLDPFIAETTETITVNTQKYYINLGWLQVYYMTLLITFVLMIFFMEKKQVWALILGLVLGSVPLLEQYRLPGVVRVLNVFNQSAASNLQTYIPYVAVFLGALVVFGLLKVTNRILK
;
A
#
# COMPACT_ATOMS: atom_id res chain seq x y z
N MET A 1 -31.20 6.18 -0.49
CA MET A 1 -30.28 5.72 -1.56
C MET A 1 -30.96 4.56 -2.28
N LYS A 2 -31.06 4.62 -3.60
CA LYS A 2 -31.68 3.54 -4.38
C LYS A 2 -30.70 2.35 -4.40
N GLY A 3 -31.19 1.12 -4.32
CA GLY A 3 -30.34 -0.07 -4.20
C GLY A 3 -29.27 -0.21 -5.29
N GLU A 4 -29.51 0.36 -6.48
CA GLU A 4 -28.54 0.41 -7.58
C GLU A 4 -27.30 1.27 -7.27
N GLU A 5 -27.46 2.41 -6.61
CA GLU A 5 -26.35 3.30 -6.24
C GLU A 5 -25.41 2.63 -5.24
N ILE A 6 -25.97 1.91 -4.27
CA ILE A 6 -25.21 1.15 -3.26
C ILE A 6 -24.44 0.00 -3.92
N ARG A 7 -25.08 -0.72 -4.85
CA ARG A 7 -24.44 -1.80 -5.62
C ARG A 7 -23.29 -1.26 -6.47
N GLY A 8 -23.47 -0.12 -7.12
CA GLY A 8 -22.40 0.56 -7.88
C GLY A 8 -21.21 0.93 -6.99
N LEU A 9 -21.46 1.56 -5.84
CA LEU A 9 -20.41 1.92 -4.88
C LEU A 9 -19.64 0.69 -4.36
N LEU A 10 -20.36 -0.37 -3.99
CA LEU A 10 -19.73 -1.62 -3.53
C LEU A 10 -18.88 -2.26 -4.62
N ALA A 11 -19.36 -2.29 -5.86
CA ALA A 11 -18.59 -2.80 -6.99
C ALA A 11 -17.29 -2.01 -7.19
N THR A 12 -17.35 -0.68 -7.12
CA THR A 12 -16.17 0.19 -7.20
C THR A 12 -15.17 -0.09 -6.07
N ILE A 13 -15.64 -0.22 -4.84
CA ILE A 13 -14.80 -0.52 -3.67
C ILE A 13 -14.11 -1.88 -3.84
N LEU A 14 -14.89 -2.92 -4.15
CA LEU A 14 -14.35 -4.28 -4.29
C LEU A 14 -13.37 -4.36 -5.46
N PHE A 15 -13.70 -3.79 -6.61
CA PHE A 15 -12.80 -3.78 -7.77
C PHE A 15 -11.48 -3.07 -7.44
N SER A 16 -11.54 -1.91 -6.80
CA SER A 16 -10.33 -1.18 -6.36
C SER A 16 -9.50 -2.04 -5.39
N ALA A 17 -10.12 -2.67 -4.39
CA ALA A 17 -9.43 -3.53 -3.44
C ALA A 17 -8.76 -4.72 -4.13
N PHE A 18 -9.49 -5.45 -4.99
CA PHE A 18 -8.95 -6.58 -5.73
C PHE A 18 -7.84 -6.19 -6.71
N THR A 19 -7.93 -5.01 -7.32
CA THR A 19 -6.89 -4.51 -8.23
C THR A 19 -5.58 -4.30 -7.49
N VAL A 20 -5.62 -3.64 -6.32
CA VAL A 20 -4.41 -3.45 -5.49
C VAL A 20 -3.78 -4.80 -5.13
N ILE A 21 -4.60 -5.75 -4.67
CA ILE A 21 -4.13 -7.09 -4.30
C ILE A 21 -3.50 -7.79 -5.51
N ALA A 22 -4.22 -7.87 -6.63
CA ALA A 22 -3.77 -8.58 -7.82
C ALA A 22 -2.47 -7.99 -8.38
N VAL A 23 -2.39 -6.66 -8.47
CA VAL A 23 -1.18 -5.99 -8.95
C VAL A 23 -0.02 -6.20 -7.98
N PHE A 24 -0.24 -6.17 -6.67
CA PHE A 24 0.82 -6.46 -5.70
C PHE A 24 1.37 -7.86 -5.87
N PHE A 25 0.51 -8.88 -5.92
CA PHE A 25 0.95 -10.26 -6.08
C PHE A 25 1.63 -10.53 -7.42
N LEU A 26 1.24 -9.80 -8.48
CA LEU A 26 1.95 -9.85 -9.75
C LEU A 26 3.37 -9.30 -9.65
N LEU A 27 3.57 -8.29 -8.79
CA LEU A 27 4.86 -7.63 -8.58
C LEU A 27 5.69 -8.23 -7.43
N ASP A 28 5.09 -9.04 -6.54
CA ASP A 28 5.76 -9.67 -5.39
C ASP A 28 7.06 -10.42 -5.77
N PRO A 29 7.12 -11.15 -6.91
CA PRO A 29 8.37 -11.80 -7.33
C PRO A 29 9.54 -10.84 -7.60
N PHE A 30 9.26 -9.54 -7.80
CA PHE A 30 10.28 -8.51 -8.05
C PHE A 30 10.72 -7.77 -6.78
N ILE A 31 10.25 -8.18 -5.60
CA ILE A 31 10.72 -7.62 -4.33
C ILE A 31 12.19 -7.99 -4.15
N ALA A 32 13.07 -7.01 -4.34
CA ALA A 32 14.49 -7.16 -4.03
C ALA A 32 14.68 -7.29 -2.51
N GLU A 33 15.55 -8.21 -2.07
CA GLU A 33 15.91 -8.36 -0.65
C GLU A 33 16.84 -7.22 -0.20
N THR A 34 16.32 -6.00 -0.20
CA THR A 34 17.03 -4.79 0.19
C THR A 34 16.64 -4.38 1.59
N THR A 35 17.63 -4.38 2.49
CA THR A 35 17.48 -3.88 3.86
C THR A 35 18.15 -2.53 3.96
N GLU A 36 17.39 -1.49 4.29
CA GLU A 36 17.96 -0.20 4.68
C GLU A 36 17.90 0.00 6.18
N THR A 37 18.86 0.75 6.70
CA THR A 37 18.93 1.07 8.13
C THR A 37 18.83 2.57 8.35
N ILE A 38 17.79 2.99 9.07
CA ILE A 38 17.69 4.37 9.56
C ILE A 38 18.16 4.39 11.00
N THR A 39 19.02 5.36 11.35
CA THR A 39 19.44 5.57 12.74
C THR A 39 18.76 6.80 13.30
N VAL A 40 18.00 6.63 14.39
CA VAL A 40 17.39 7.74 15.15
C VAL A 40 17.82 7.62 16.60
N ASN A 41 18.42 8.67 17.16
CA ASN A 41 18.86 8.72 18.55
C ASN A 41 19.58 7.44 19.01
N THR A 42 20.59 6.99 18.26
CA THR A 42 21.40 5.77 18.48
C THR A 42 20.70 4.41 18.30
N GLN A 43 19.38 4.39 18.04
CA GLN A 43 18.65 3.15 17.69
C GLN A 43 18.63 2.93 16.18
N LYS A 44 18.90 1.70 15.75
CA LYS A 44 18.84 1.27 14.33
C LYS A 44 17.46 0.71 14.02
N TYR A 45 16.82 1.25 12.99
CA TYR A 45 15.56 0.77 12.43
C TYR A 45 15.83 0.14 11.07
N TYR A 46 15.45 -1.12 10.92
CA TYR A 46 15.64 -1.85 9.67
C TYR A 46 14.35 -1.82 8.86
N ILE A 47 14.46 -1.47 7.59
CA ILE A 47 13.33 -1.28 6.68
C ILE A 47 13.51 -2.17 5.45
N ASN A 48 12.43 -2.82 5.03
CA ASN A 48 12.42 -3.56 3.78
C ASN A 48 12.05 -2.60 2.64
N LEU A 49 13.07 -2.01 2.02
CA LEU A 49 12.87 -1.01 0.97
C LEU A 49 12.28 -1.65 -0.29
N GLY A 50 12.65 -2.89 -0.60
CA GLY A 50 12.14 -3.61 -1.75
C GLY A 50 10.62 -3.80 -1.69
N TRP A 51 10.11 -4.19 -0.51
CA TRP A 51 8.66 -4.30 -0.31
C TRP A 51 7.97 -2.95 -0.47
N LEU A 52 8.52 -1.87 0.12
CA LEU A 52 7.96 -0.52 0.00
C LEU A 52 7.92 -0.05 -1.45
N GLN A 53 9.00 -0.29 -2.20
CA GLN A 53 9.10 0.07 -3.60
C GLN A 53 8.04 -0.66 -4.44
N VAL A 54 7.90 -1.97 -4.25
CA VAL A 54 6.88 -2.76 -4.94
C VAL A 54 5.47 -2.29 -4.56
N TYR A 55 5.21 -2.04 -3.28
CA TYR A 55 3.93 -1.50 -2.83
C TYR A 55 3.60 -0.16 -3.49
N TYR A 56 4.54 0.79 -3.54
CA TYR A 56 4.29 2.07 -4.21
C TYR A 56 4.11 1.93 -5.73
N MET A 57 4.82 1.01 -6.38
CA MET A 57 4.59 0.67 -7.78
C MET A 57 3.20 0.06 -8.00
N THR A 58 2.74 -0.81 -7.10
CA THR A 58 1.37 -1.32 -7.10
C THR A 58 0.37 -0.19 -7.05
N LEU A 59 0.53 0.78 -6.14
CA LEU A 59 -0.36 1.92 -6.03
C LEU A 59 -0.37 2.77 -7.30
N LEU A 60 0.80 3.01 -7.90
CA LEU A 60 0.93 3.76 -9.15
C LEU A 60 0.20 3.06 -10.30
N ILE A 61 0.42 1.76 -10.50
CA ILE A 61 -0.22 0.98 -11.56
C ILE A 61 -1.73 0.92 -11.32
N THR A 62 -2.15 0.66 -10.07
CA THR A 62 -3.57 0.66 -9.70
C THR A 62 -4.20 2.01 -10.00
N PHE A 63 -3.55 3.12 -9.65
CA PHE A 63 -4.02 4.46 -9.97
C PHE A 63 -4.20 4.68 -11.48
N VAL A 64 -3.24 4.23 -12.30
CA VAL A 64 -3.36 4.28 -13.76
C VAL A 64 -4.57 3.47 -14.23
N LEU A 65 -4.75 2.24 -13.73
CA LEU A 65 -5.91 1.40 -14.05
C LEU A 65 -7.24 2.06 -13.64
N MET A 66 -7.30 2.71 -12.47
CA MET A 66 -8.47 3.46 -12.03
C MET A 66 -8.84 4.59 -13.01
N ILE A 67 -7.84 5.29 -13.55
CA ILE A 67 -8.08 6.36 -14.55
C ILE A 67 -8.68 5.79 -15.83
N PHE A 68 -8.20 4.64 -16.31
CA PHE A 68 -8.65 4.09 -17.59
C PHE A 68 -9.99 3.35 -17.50
N PHE A 69 -10.22 2.60 -16.42
CA PHE A 69 -11.32 1.63 -16.35
C PHE A 69 -12.45 2.01 -15.39
N MET A 70 -12.25 2.96 -14.47
CA MET A 70 -13.21 3.20 -13.38
C MET A 70 -13.88 4.57 -13.46
N GLU A 71 -15.05 4.67 -12.82
CA GLU A 71 -15.77 5.94 -12.72
C GLU A 71 -15.05 6.90 -11.77
N LYS A 72 -14.25 7.80 -12.37
CA LYS A 72 -13.33 8.69 -11.66
C LYS A 72 -14.01 9.59 -10.62
N LYS A 73 -15.31 9.86 -10.78
CA LYS A 73 -16.10 10.71 -9.87
C LYS A 73 -16.27 10.10 -8.47
N GLN A 74 -16.18 8.77 -8.33
CA GLN A 74 -16.35 8.07 -7.06
C GLN A 74 -15.04 7.98 -6.25
N VAL A 75 -14.34 9.11 -6.08
CA VAL A 75 -13.00 9.17 -5.45
C VAL A 75 -12.97 8.48 -4.08
N TRP A 76 -14.00 8.70 -3.25
CA TRP A 76 -14.08 8.10 -1.92
C TRP A 76 -14.19 6.58 -1.97
N ALA A 77 -14.99 6.02 -2.88
CA ALA A 77 -15.13 4.57 -3.05
C ALA A 77 -13.81 3.95 -3.54
N LEU A 78 -13.11 4.61 -4.45
CA LEU A 78 -11.81 4.17 -4.96
C LEU A 78 -10.75 4.11 -3.85
N ILE A 79 -10.66 5.16 -3.02
CA ILE A 79 -9.70 5.20 -1.90
C ILE A 79 -10.05 4.20 -0.81
N LEU A 80 -11.33 4.05 -0.49
CA LEU A 80 -11.76 3.07 0.51
C LEU A 80 -11.43 1.65 0.04
N GLY A 81 -11.68 1.34 -1.23
CA GLY A 81 -11.23 0.09 -1.85
C GLY A 81 -9.72 -0.09 -1.81
N LEU A 82 -8.94 0.94 -2.12
CA LEU A 82 -7.47 0.88 -2.11
C LEU A 82 -6.92 0.56 -0.72
N VAL A 83 -7.45 1.24 0.30
CA VAL A 83 -7.09 0.99 1.70
C VAL A 83 -7.46 -0.44 2.09
N LEU A 84 -8.68 -0.88 1.79
CA LEU A 84 -9.11 -2.26 2.07
C LEU A 84 -8.24 -3.30 1.36
N GLY A 85 -7.88 -3.06 0.10
CA GLY A 85 -6.98 -3.94 -0.67
C GLY A 85 -5.54 -3.94 -0.13
N SER A 86 -5.13 -2.86 0.54
CA SER A 86 -3.80 -2.77 1.17
C SER A 86 -3.71 -3.49 2.51
N VAL A 87 -4.83 -3.73 3.20
CA VAL A 87 -4.87 -4.46 4.48
C VAL A 87 -4.20 -5.83 4.41
N PRO A 88 -4.56 -6.75 3.50
CA PRO A 88 -3.92 -8.06 3.42
C PRO A 88 -2.44 -7.99 3.03
N LEU A 89 -2.00 -6.89 2.39
CA LEU A 89 -0.60 -6.70 2.04
C LEU A 89 0.27 -6.39 3.26
N LEU A 90 -0.31 -5.80 4.32
CA LEU A 90 0.39 -5.55 5.58
C LEU A 90 0.93 -6.84 6.20
N GLU A 91 0.16 -7.93 6.12
CA GLU A 91 0.58 -9.25 6.61
C GLU A 91 1.72 -9.85 5.78
N GLN A 92 1.88 -9.40 4.54
CA GLN A 92 2.97 -9.80 3.66
C GLN A 92 4.23 -8.96 3.83
N TYR A 93 4.20 -7.93 4.68
CA TYR A 93 5.39 -7.15 4.97
C TYR A 93 6.46 -8.04 5.59
N ARG A 94 7.46 -8.39 4.80
CA ARG A 94 8.57 -9.23 5.25
C ARG A 94 9.53 -8.36 6.04
N LEU A 95 9.65 -8.62 7.35
CA LEU A 95 10.73 -8.05 8.14
C LEU A 95 12.07 -8.35 7.46
N PRO A 96 13.00 -7.38 7.38
CA PRO A 96 14.28 -7.57 6.72
C PRO A 96 15.06 -8.75 7.31
N GLY A 97 15.85 -9.44 6.48
CA GLY A 97 16.61 -10.62 6.89
C GLY A 97 17.50 -10.36 8.12
N VAL A 98 18.09 -9.16 8.20
CA VAL A 98 18.93 -8.74 9.33
C VAL A 98 18.14 -8.72 10.66
N VAL A 99 16.89 -8.29 10.66
CA VAL A 99 16.03 -8.30 11.87
C VAL A 99 15.70 -9.72 12.29
N ARG A 100 15.43 -10.61 11.32
CA ARG A 100 15.15 -12.02 11.60
C ARG A 100 16.35 -12.69 12.28
N VAL A 101 17.55 -12.43 11.79
CA VAL A 101 18.79 -12.94 12.38
C VAL A 101 19.01 -12.39 13.79
N LEU A 102 18.87 -11.08 14.01
CA LEU A 102 19.03 -10.47 15.33
C LEU A 102 18.02 -11.00 16.36
N ASN A 103 16.77 -11.20 15.96
CA ASN A 103 15.73 -11.79 16.81
C ASN A 103 16.03 -13.26 17.17
N VAL A 104 16.61 -14.06 16.25
CA VAL A 104 17.06 -15.43 16.55
C VAL A 104 18.16 -15.44 17.62
N PHE A 105 19.00 -14.41 17.65
CA PHE A 105 20.05 -14.25 18.66
C PHE A 105 19.56 -13.60 19.98
N ASN A 106 18.24 -13.49 20.21
CA ASN A 106 17.64 -12.83 21.39
C ASN A 106 18.09 -11.38 21.61
N GLN A 107 18.64 -10.74 20.59
CA GLN A 107 18.85 -9.31 20.59
C GLN A 107 17.54 -8.71 20.08
N SER A 108 16.65 -8.30 21.00
CA SER A 108 15.38 -7.64 20.66
C SER A 108 15.62 -6.34 19.87
N ALA A 109 15.87 -6.49 18.57
CA ALA A 109 16.20 -5.42 17.63
C ALA A 109 14.95 -4.91 16.91
N ALA A 110 13.84 -5.66 16.96
CA ALA A 110 12.53 -5.23 16.50
C ALA A 110 11.93 -4.24 17.52
N SER A 111 12.26 -2.97 17.39
CA SER A 111 11.55 -1.89 18.10
C SER A 111 10.10 -1.80 17.61
N ASN A 112 9.15 -1.46 18.49
CA ASN A 112 7.73 -1.26 18.15
C ASN A 112 7.51 -0.36 16.90
N LEU A 113 8.39 0.61 16.68
CA LEU A 113 8.39 1.50 15.52
C LEU A 113 8.52 0.78 14.17
N GLN A 114 9.29 -0.31 14.08
CA GLN A 114 9.48 -1.06 12.83
C GLN A 114 8.18 -1.72 12.37
N THR A 115 7.33 -2.15 13.32
CA THR A 115 6.02 -2.75 13.06
C THR A 115 5.05 -1.75 12.43
N TYR A 116 5.21 -0.45 12.70
CA TYR A 116 4.31 0.58 12.17
C TYR A 116 4.66 1.07 10.77
N ILE A 117 5.88 0.78 10.27
CA ILE A 117 6.34 1.22 8.94
C ILE A 117 5.35 0.88 7.82
N PRO A 118 4.88 -0.38 7.66
CA PRO A 118 3.98 -0.71 6.57
C PRO A 118 2.63 0.02 6.69
N TYR A 119 2.12 0.25 7.91
CA TYR A 119 0.89 1.02 8.13
C TYR A 119 1.03 2.48 7.71
N VAL A 120 2.17 3.10 8.06
CA VAL A 120 2.48 4.47 7.63
C VAL A 120 2.60 4.55 6.11
N ALA A 121 3.23 3.56 5.49
CA ALA A 121 3.37 3.49 4.03
C ALA A 121 2.00 3.41 3.33
N VAL A 122 1.08 2.58 3.83
CA VAL A 122 -0.30 2.48 3.32
C VAL A 122 -1.03 3.81 3.47
N PHE A 123 -0.95 4.42 4.65
CA PHE A 123 -1.63 5.69 4.92
C PHE A 123 -1.13 6.81 3.99
N LEU A 124 0.18 6.98 3.88
CA LEU A 124 0.79 7.97 2.99
C LEU A 124 0.47 7.67 1.52
N GLY A 125 0.54 6.41 1.11
CA GLY A 125 0.18 5.97 -0.24
C GLY A 125 -1.25 6.32 -0.60
N ALA A 126 -2.21 6.04 0.29
CA ALA A 126 -3.61 6.38 0.09
C ALA A 126 -3.84 7.89 -0.03
N LEU A 127 -3.15 8.71 0.78
CA LEU A 127 -3.22 10.17 0.69
C LEU A 127 -2.68 10.70 -0.65
N VAL A 128 -1.57 10.14 -1.13
CA VAL A 128 -1.00 10.51 -2.43
C VAL A 128 -1.98 10.16 -3.55
N VAL A 129 -2.53 8.95 -3.58
CA VAL A 129 -3.50 8.53 -4.60
C VAL A 129 -4.77 9.38 -4.53
N PHE A 130 -5.24 9.75 -3.33
CA PHE A 130 -6.38 10.66 -3.17
C PHE A 130 -6.11 12.03 -3.79
N GLY A 131 -4.94 12.61 -3.52
CA GLY A 131 -4.51 13.87 -4.14
C GLY A 131 -4.46 13.79 -5.66
N LEU A 132 -3.84 12.73 -6.19
CA LEU A 132 -3.72 12.48 -7.63
C LEU A 132 -5.09 12.29 -8.31
N LEU A 133 -6.02 11.54 -7.69
CA LEU A 133 -7.38 11.36 -8.22
C LEU A 133 -8.14 12.68 -8.25
N LYS A 134 -8.02 13.52 -7.21
CA LYS A 134 -8.64 14.85 -7.20
C LYS A 134 -8.10 15.76 -8.30
N VAL A 135 -6.78 15.78 -8.50
CA VAL A 135 -6.15 16.56 -9.57
C VAL A 135 -6.59 16.05 -10.94
N THR A 136 -6.57 14.73 -11.14
CA THR A 136 -6.96 14.10 -12.39
C THR A 136 -8.42 14.38 -12.75
N ASN A 137 -9.33 14.30 -11.80
CA ASN A 137 -10.74 14.67 -11.99
C ASN A 137 -10.95 16.13 -12.35
N ARG A 138 -10.06 17.01 -11.88
CA ARG A 138 -10.12 18.43 -12.20
C ARG A 138 -9.66 18.70 -13.64
N ILE A 139 -8.67 17.95 -14.13
CA ILE A 139 -8.08 18.11 -15.46
C ILE A 139 -8.91 17.40 -16.53
N LEU A 140 -9.28 16.14 -16.30
CA LEU A 140 -9.97 15.27 -17.26
C LEU A 140 -11.51 15.41 -17.21
N LYS A 141 -12.01 16.65 -16.97
CA LYS A 141 -13.44 16.94 -16.87
C LYS A 141 -14.26 16.34 -18.00
#